data_AF-A0A846EFU6-F1
#
_entry.id   AF-A0A846EFU6-F1
#
_cell.length_a   1.000
_cell.length_b   1.000
_cell.length_c   1.000
_cell.angle_alpha   90.00
_cell.angle_beta   90.00
_cell.angle_gamma   90.00
#
_symmetry.space_group_name_H-M   'P 1'
#
loop_
_entity.id
_entity.type
_entity.pdbx_description
1 polymer ?
#
loop_
_entity_poly.entity_id
_entity_poly.type
_entity_poly.pdbx_seq_one_letter_code
_entity_poly.pdbx_strand_id
1 'polypeptide(L)'
;MTKQKISKKVSTTLINSLGAGVVPRLGLEYIAVGREKELNSLLQNLTDISEGVAAFRFIIGNYGSGKSFILQLLRNKAMEQGFVVADADLSTERRLAGSHNEGLATYRELMSHLATKTRPDGGALVAILEGWINKIQQEVVKETGMRPNDEGFDDQVEAKIREVVHYIEDLVHGFDFANVVIAYWRSYRLDDDNLKNASLRWLRGEFNTKTEARAALGVRVIIDDETWYDYIKLLAKFVAEIGYQGLLIFIDEAVNLYQISTTVTREKNYNRLLGMFNDTMQCKAEHLGIFIGGTTQFLEDQNRGLFADPAWRRRTKESRFITQSNTQEYFGPVIRLNPLSETEILTLLQNLLAIHTVNFGYDSLLKSADLQTFIQEITTRLGAEALLTPGEIIRDFISILNLLYQSPDIKFPELIHGSNFQPTVAGEEENLDDDVAEFSL
;
A
#
# COMPACT_ATOMS: atom_id res chain seq x y z
N MET A 1 -3.75 20.13 23.03
CA MET A 1 -3.47 20.14 21.57
C MET A 1 -4.66 20.79 20.88
N THR A 2 -4.46 21.93 20.23
CA THR A 2 -5.48 22.63 19.45
C THR A 2 -5.97 21.69 18.34
N LYS A 3 -7.25 21.27 18.38
CA LYS A 3 -7.85 20.44 17.30
C LYS A 3 -7.64 21.18 15.98
N GLN A 4 -6.77 20.66 15.12
CA GLN A 4 -6.63 21.16 13.75
C GLN A 4 -8.01 21.09 13.08
N LYS A 5 -8.43 22.21 12.50
CA LYS A 5 -9.73 22.32 11.83
C LYS A 5 -9.67 21.49 10.55
N ILE A 6 -10.35 20.34 10.55
CA ILE A 6 -10.46 19.47 9.37
C ILE A 6 -11.05 20.26 8.19
N SER A 7 -10.43 20.14 7.02
CA SER A 7 -10.92 20.84 5.81
C SER A 7 -12.17 20.16 5.27
N LYS A 8 -13.04 20.93 4.61
CA LYS A 8 -14.27 20.42 3.96
C LYS A 8 -13.98 19.32 2.93
N LYS A 9 -12.86 19.44 2.20
CA LYS A 9 -12.41 18.41 1.24
C LYS A 9 -12.12 17.10 1.98
N VAL A 10 -11.29 17.15 3.02
CA VAL A 10 -10.90 15.95 3.79
C VAL A 10 -12.12 15.32 4.48
N SER A 11 -12.99 16.11 5.13
CA SER A 11 -14.19 15.58 5.79
C SER A 11 -15.16 14.93 4.79
N THR A 12 -15.34 15.52 3.61
CA THR A 12 -16.21 14.96 2.56
C THR A 12 -15.64 13.65 2.02
N THR A 13 -14.33 13.61 1.73
CA THR A 13 -13.66 12.38 1.28
C THR A 13 -13.78 11.26 2.30
N LEU A 14 -13.55 11.54 3.59
CA LEU A 14 -13.69 10.55 4.66
C LEU A 14 -15.10 9.95 4.70
N ILE A 15 -16.14 10.79 4.75
CA ILE A 15 -17.53 10.32 4.84
C ILE A 15 -17.93 9.50 3.62
N ASN A 16 -17.57 9.97 2.41
CA ASN A 16 -17.94 9.27 1.18
C ASN A 16 -17.25 7.92 1.06
N SER A 17 -15.93 7.84 1.30
CA SER A 17 -15.19 6.58 1.21
C SER A 17 -15.66 5.58 2.26
N LEU A 18 -15.74 6.00 3.54
CA LEU A 18 -16.15 5.13 4.63
C LEU A 18 -17.61 4.67 4.50
N GLY A 19 -18.50 5.55 4.05
CA GLY A 19 -19.90 5.21 3.77
C GLY A 19 -20.05 4.20 2.63
N ALA A 20 -19.10 4.17 1.68
CA ALA A 20 -19.03 3.16 0.63
C ALA A 20 -18.25 1.89 1.03
N GLY A 21 -17.75 1.80 2.28
CA GLY A 21 -16.93 0.68 2.74
C GLY A 21 -15.50 0.67 2.20
N VAL A 22 -15.01 1.79 1.66
CA VAL A 22 -13.66 1.93 1.08
C VAL A 22 -12.75 2.70 2.02
N VAL A 23 -11.48 2.31 2.09
CA VAL A 23 -10.47 3.03 2.87
C VAL A 23 -10.08 4.34 2.17
N PRO A 24 -10.24 5.51 2.82
CA PRO A 24 -9.88 6.79 2.21
C PRO A 24 -8.37 6.97 2.10
N ARG A 25 -7.90 7.65 1.04
CA ARG A 25 -6.47 7.97 0.86
C ARG A 25 -6.00 9.16 1.71
N LEU A 26 -6.91 10.02 2.18
CA LEU A 26 -6.62 11.26 2.91
C LEU A 26 -7.41 11.34 4.22
N GLY A 27 -6.80 11.89 5.26
CA GLY A 27 -7.48 12.16 6.54
C GLY A 27 -7.60 10.97 7.48
N LEU A 28 -6.88 9.87 7.23
CA LEU A 28 -6.93 8.67 8.07
C LEU A 28 -6.52 8.94 9.51
N GLU A 29 -5.66 9.93 9.73
CA GLU A 29 -5.21 10.38 11.05
C GLU A 29 -6.36 10.86 11.95
N TYR A 30 -7.50 11.28 11.39
CA TYR A 30 -8.67 11.71 12.16
C TYR A 30 -9.52 10.55 12.70
N ILE A 31 -9.32 9.34 12.16
CA ILE A 31 -10.10 8.15 12.51
C ILE A 31 -9.22 6.98 13.00
N ALA A 32 -7.91 7.18 13.09
CA ALA A 32 -6.99 6.17 13.61
C ALA A 32 -7.19 5.97 15.11
N VAL A 33 -7.64 4.78 15.51
CA VAL A 33 -7.87 4.40 16.91
C VAL A 33 -7.34 2.99 17.16
N GLY A 34 -6.69 2.76 18.31
CA GLY A 34 -6.31 1.42 18.77
C GLY A 34 -5.19 0.73 18.00
N ARG A 35 -4.45 1.45 17.14
CA ARG A 35 -3.38 0.91 16.29
C ARG A 35 -1.99 1.45 16.59
N GLU A 36 -1.82 2.08 17.75
CA GLU A 36 -0.58 2.81 18.10
C GLU A 36 0.63 1.88 18.18
N LYS A 37 0.48 0.68 18.75
CA LYS A 37 1.59 -0.26 18.95
C LYS A 37 2.06 -0.84 17.63
N GLU A 38 1.12 -1.27 16.78
CA GLU A 38 1.37 -1.77 15.44
C GLU A 38 2.05 -0.69 14.60
N LEU A 39 1.51 0.54 14.61
CA LEU A 39 2.06 1.66 13.84
C LEU A 39 3.45 2.04 14.32
N ASN A 40 3.71 2.09 15.62
CA ASN A 40 5.04 2.41 16.15
C ASN A 40 6.09 1.39 15.72
N SER A 41 5.75 0.10 15.69
CA SER A 41 6.65 -0.94 15.17
C SER A 41 6.95 -0.75 13.67
N LEU A 42 5.91 -0.45 12.88
CA LEU A 42 6.06 -0.17 11.45
C LEU A 42 6.89 1.09 11.17
N LEU A 43 6.73 2.14 11.98
CA LEU A 43 7.52 3.37 11.90
C LEU A 43 8.98 3.16 12.27
N GLN A 44 9.29 2.23 13.19
CA GLN A 44 10.66 1.84 13.44
C GLN A 44 11.28 1.24 12.16
N ASN A 45 10.54 0.42 11.41
CA ASN A 45 11.08 -0.13 10.16
C ASN A 45 11.31 0.94 9.10
N LEU A 46 10.50 2.00 9.05
CA LEU A 46 10.83 3.13 8.17
C LEU A 46 12.19 3.73 8.53
N THR A 47 12.46 3.90 9.83
CA THR A 47 13.77 4.40 10.30
C THR A 47 14.91 3.44 9.92
N ASP A 48 14.70 2.13 10.05
CA ASP A 48 15.71 1.15 9.67
C ASP A 48 15.96 1.17 8.15
N ILE A 49 14.90 1.32 7.34
CA ILE A 49 14.98 1.35 5.88
C ILE A 49 15.71 2.59 5.37
N SER A 50 15.52 3.75 6.00
CA SER A 50 16.29 4.95 5.67
C SER A 50 17.80 4.77 5.85
N GLU A 51 18.21 3.88 6.75
CA GLU A 51 19.62 3.57 7.03
C GLU A 51 20.16 2.39 6.18
N GLY A 52 19.42 1.94 5.17
CA GLY A 52 19.85 0.89 4.23
C GLY A 52 19.39 -0.52 4.56
N VAL A 53 18.61 -0.71 5.63
CA VAL A 53 18.07 -2.03 5.99
C VAL A 53 16.85 -2.37 5.13
N ALA A 54 16.63 -3.65 4.87
CA ALA A 54 15.41 -4.13 4.24
C ALA A 54 14.37 -4.56 5.28
N ALA A 55 13.08 -4.36 5.01
CA ALA A 55 12.01 -4.84 5.90
C ALA A 55 10.98 -5.66 5.14
N PHE A 56 10.44 -6.69 5.80
CA PHE A 56 9.32 -7.47 5.31
C PHE A 56 8.33 -7.70 6.46
N ARG A 57 7.07 -7.33 6.25
CA ARG A 57 5.99 -7.45 7.24
C ARG A 57 4.71 -7.98 6.62
N PHE A 58 4.10 -8.95 7.27
CA PHE A 58 2.71 -9.30 7.08
C PHE A 58 1.83 -8.52 8.08
N ILE A 59 0.74 -7.98 7.58
CA ILE A 59 -0.35 -7.40 8.36
C ILE A 59 -1.53 -8.37 8.24
N ILE A 60 -1.75 -9.16 9.28
CA ILE A 60 -2.71 -10.27 9.27
C ILE A 60 -3.92 -9.96 10.14
N GLY A 61 -5.10 -10.15 9.57
CA GLY A 61 -6.35 -10.03 10.31
C GLY A 61 -7.54 -10.49 9.47
N ASN A 62 -8.69 -10.67 10.12
CA ASN A 62 -9.92 -11.06 9.42
C ASN A 62 -10.35 -9.99 8.39
N TYR A 63 -11.35 -10.31 7.58
CA TYR A 63 -12.00 -9.30 6.73
C TYR A 63 -12.42 -8.09 7.57
N GLY A 64 -12.37 -6.88 7.03
CA GLY A 64 -12.76 -5.65 7.72
C GLY A 64 -11.96 -5.25 8.99
N SER A 65 -10.92 -6.00 9.40
CA SER A 65 -10.11 -5.72 10.60
C SER A 65 -9.23 -4.46 10.53
N GLY A 66 -9.18 -3.79 9.37
CA GLY A 66 -8.39 -2.58 9.15
C GLY A 66 -6.99 -2.83 8.56
N LYS A 67 -6.80 -3.90 7.79
CA LYS A 67 -5.54 -4.19 7.07
C LYS A 67 -5.19 -3.08 6.08
N SER A 68 -6.07 -2.81 5.12
CA SER A 68 -5.89 -1.74 4.14
C SER A 68 -5.79 -0.36 4.81
N PHE A 69 -6.50 -0.17 5.92
CA PHE A 69 -6.41 1.04 6.74
C PHE A 69 -5.00 1.27 7.29
N ILE A 70 -4.39 0.27 7.94
CA ILE A 70 -3.04 0.44 8.50
C ILE A 70 -1.96 0.54 7.42
N LEU A 71 -2.11 -0.19 6.30
CA LEU A 71 -1.22 -0.07 5.14
C LEU A 71 -1.26 1.36 4.57
N GLN A 72 -2.46 1.90 4.34
CA GLN A 72 -2.62 3.26 3.83
C GLN A 72 -2.14 4.32 4.83
N LEU A 73 -2.34 4.11 6.13
CA LEU A 73 -1.82 5.01 7.17
C LEU A 73 -0.29 5.03 7.17
N LEU A 74 0.35 3.87 7.05
CA LEU A 74 1.80 3.77 6.94
C LEU A 74 2.32 4.42 5.65
N ARG A 75 1.66 4.17 4.52
CA ARG A 75 1.95 4.78 3.22
C ARG A 75 1.97 6.31 3.32
N ASN A 76 0.96 6.91 3.93
CA ASN A 76 0.87 8.36 4.11
C ASN A 76 2.02 8.91 4.96
N LYS A 77 2.31 8.28 6.11
CA LYS A 77 3.43 8.68 6.97
C LYS A 77 4.78 8.53 6.28
N ALA A 78 4.98 7.48 5.51
CA ALA A 78 6.21 7.25 4.76
C ALA A 78 6.44 8.35 3.71
N MET A 79 5.41 8.74 2.95
CA MET A 79 5.53 9.85 2.01
C MET A 79 5.89 11.16 2.74
N GLU A 80 5.32 11.43 3.91
CA GLU A 80 5.67 12.61 4.71
C GLU A 80 7.15 12.64 5.13
N GLN A 81 7.73 11.46 5.37
CA GLN A 81 9.15 11.23 5.70
C GLN A 81 10.07 11.20 4.47
N GLY A 82 9.54 11.31 3.25
CA GLY A 82 10.36 11.36 2.03
C GLY A 82 10.69 9.98 1.42
N PHE A 83 9.88 8.97 1.70
CA PHE A 83 9.92 7.70 0.96
C PHE A 83 9.22 7.80 -0.40
N VAL A 84 9.67 6.97 -1.34
CA VAL A 84 8.87 6.59 -2.50
C VAL A 84 8.02 5.39 -2.10
N VAL A 85 6.74 5.40 -2.46
CA VAL A 85 5.82 4.31 -2.13
C VAL A 85 5.10 3.79 -3.37
N ALA A 86 4.73 2.53 -3.38
CA ALA A 86 3.86 1.93 -4.40
C ALA A 86 2.89 0.95 -3.75
N ASP A 87 1.67 0.88 -4.27
CA ASP A 87 0.60 0.00 -3.81
C ASP A 87 0.01 -0.81 -4.96
N ALA A 88 -0.29 -2.08 -4.71
CA ALA A 88 -0.97 -2.96 -5.66
C ALA A 88 -1.83 -4.00 -4.94
N ASP A 89 -3.05 -4.20 -5.46
CA ASP A 89 -3.95 -5.26 -4.99
C ASP A 89 -3.76 -6.50 -5.87
N LEU A 90 -3.54 -7.64 -5.21
CA LEU A 90 -3.47 -8.92 -5.90
C LEU A 90 -4.86 -9.35 -6.38
N SER A 91 -4.90 -10.00 -7.53
CA SER A 91 -6.12 -10.49 -8.16
C SER A 91 -5.83 -11.75 -8.97
N THR A 92 -6.82 -12.24 -9.70
CA THR A 92 -6.63 -13.35 -10.64
C THR A 92 -5.60 -13.02 -11.73
N GLU A 93 -5.53 -11.76 -12.16
CA GLU A 93 -4.64 -11.29 -13.24
C GLU A 93 -3.34 -10.67 -12.71
N ARG A 94 -3.32 -10.21 -11.44
CA ARG A 94 -2.14 -9.65 -10.77
C ARG A 94 -1.69 -10.58 -9.65
N ARG A 95 -0.61 -11.31 -9.90
CA ARG A 95 -0.03 -12.29 -8.96
C ARG A 95 1.45 -12.01 -8.76
N LEU A 96 2.11 -12.74 -7.86
CA LEU A 96 3.55 -12.60 -7.64
C LEU A 96 4.37 -13.44 -8.64
N ALA A 97 3.82 -14.57 -9.05
CA ALA A 97 4.38 -15.50 -10.01
C ALA A 97 3.29 -16.01 -10.97
N GLY A 98 3.68 -16.17 -12.23
CA GLY A 98 2.77 -16.48 -13.32
C GLY A 98 3.47 -17.15 -14.49
N SER A 99 2.71 -17.39 -15.55
CA SER A 99 3.21 -17.85 -16.85
C SER A 99 2.63 -17.05 -18.01
N HIS A 100 1.75 -16.10 -17.72
CA HIS A 100 1.01 -15.27 -18.65
C HIS A 100 1.13 -13.79 -18.26
N ASN A 101 2.31 -13.38 -17.78
CA ASN A 101 2.60 -12.01 -17.36
C ASN A 101 1.87 -11.57 -16.09
N GLU A 102 1.36 -12.50 -15.26
CA GLU A 102 0.65 -12.12 -14.02
C GLU A 102 1.58 -11.44 -12.99
N GLY A 103 2.86 -11.84 -12.95
CA GLY A 103 3.90 -11.20 -12.14
C GLY A 103 4.26 -9.81 -12.68
N LEU A 104 4.42 -9.72 -13.99
CA LEU A 104 4.67 -8.48 -14.71
C LEU A 104 3.50 -7.50 -14.59
N ALA A 105 2.25 -8.00 -14.52
CA ALA A 105 1.06 -7.17 -14.30
C ALA A 105 1.11 -6.50 -12.91
N THR A 106 1.50 -7.24 -11.86
CA THR A 106 1.73 -6.67 -10.53
C THR A 106 2.84 -5.62 -10.54
N TYR A 107 3.94 -5.88 -11.27
CA TYR A 107 5.01 -4.90 -11.43
C TYR A 107 4.53 -3.62 -12.12
N ARG A 108 3.79 -3.74 -13.23
CA ARG A 108 3.21 -2.60 -13.96
C ARG A 108 2.29 -1.76 -13.07
N GLU A 109 1.48 -2.41 -12.26
CA GLU A 109 0.61 -1.76 -11.28
C GLU A 109 1.42 -0.98 -10.23
N LEU A 110 2.46 -1.60 -9.67
CA LEU A 110 3.35 -0.91 -8.73
C LEU A 110 4.03 0.31 -9.36
N MET A 111 4.50 0.19 -10.61
CA MET A 111 5.15 1.28 -11.33
C MET A 111 4.18 2.42 -11.68
N SER A 112 2.92 2.11 -12.01
CA SER A 112 1.89 3.13 -12.27
C SER A 112 1.46 3.85 -10.98
N HIS A 113 1.44 3.15 -9.84
CA HIS A 113 1.08 3.67 -8.53
C HIS A 113 2.26 4.22 -7.71
N LEU A 114 3.45 4.32 -8.28
CA LEU A 114 4.57 5.03 -7.63
C LEU A 114 4.13 6.43 -7.22
N ALA A 115 4.31 6.74 -5.94
CA ALA A 115 3.88 7.99 -5.33
C ALA A 115 4.97 8.56 -4.43
N THR A 116 4.94 9.89 -4.27
CA THR A 116 5.80 10.66 -3.38
C THR A 116 4.97 11.74 -2.70
N LYS A 117 5.54 12.43 -1.71
CA LYS A 117 4.88 13.56 -1.04
C LYS A 117 4.27 14.59 -1.99
N THR A 118 4.94 14.89 -3.10
CA THR A 118 4.51 15.89 -4.09
C THR A 118 3.56 15.33 -5.14
N ARG A 119 3.48 14.00 -5.28
CA ARG A 119 2.63 13.26 -6.22
C ARG A 119 1.98 12.07 -5.48
N PRO A 120 1.03 12.30 -4.56
CA PRO A 120 0.50 11.25 -3.68
C PRO A 120 -0.45 10.27 -4.39
N ASP A 121 -1.03 10.68 -5.53
CA ASP A 121 -2.06 9.95 -6.28
C ASP A 121 -1.49 8.92 -7.29
N GLY A 122 -0.17 8.75 -7.37
CA GLY A 122 0.49 7.86 -8.32
C GLY A 122 1.22 8.58 -9.46
N GLY A 123 1.80 7.82 -10.40
CA GLY A 123 2.50 8.34 -11.58
C GLY A 123 3.75 9.18 -11.28
N ALA A 124 4.42 8.94 -10.16
CA ALA A 124 5.54 9.75 -9.71
C ALA A 124 6.86 9.45 -10.43
N LEU A 125 6.98 8.37 -11.22
CA LEU A 125 8.23 7.97 -11.88
C LEU A 125 8.88 9.12 -12.67
N VAL A 126 8.11 9.84 -13.49
CA VAL A 126 8.62 10.99 -14.26
C VAL A 126 9.10 12.10 -13.32
N ALA A 127 8.30 12.43 -12.31
CA ALA A 127 8.65 13.48 -11.34
C ALA A 127 9.90 13.14 -10.53
N ILE A 128 10.12 11.86 -10.21
CA ILE A 128 11.33 11.36 -9.54
C ILE A 128 12.55 11.57 -10.44
N LEU A 129 12.49 11.10 -11.69
CA LEU A 129 13.61 11.19 -12.63
C LEU A 129 13.95 12.65 -12.97
N GLU A 130 12.95 13.45 -13.33
CA GLU A 130 13.15 14.87 -13.67
C GLU A 130 13.59 15.70 -12.45
N GLY A 131 13.05 15.41 -11.27
CA GLY A 131 13.48 16.05 -10.02
C GLY A 131 14.95 15.77 -9.70
N TRP A 132 15.40 14.53 -9.92
CA TRP A 132 16.80 14.14 -9.74
C TRP A 132 17.73 14.76 -10.80
N ILE A 133 17.35 14.75 -12.07
CA ILE A 133 18.13 15.40 -13.14
C ILE A 133 18.33 16.89 -12.83
N ASN A 134 17.28 17.59 -12.43
CA ASN A 134 17.36 18.99 -12.03
C ASN A 134 18.31 19.21 -10.85
N LYS A 135 18.33 18.29 -9.87
CA LYS A 135 19.27 18.33 -8.74
C LYS A 135 20.72 18.20 -9.21
N ILE A 136 21.02 17.24 -10.09
CA ILE A 136 22.37 17.07 -10.65
C ILE A 136 22.79 18.31 -11.45
N GLN A 137 21.92 18.86 -12.29
CA GLN A 137 22.23 20.09 -13.03
C GLN A 137 22.58 21.24 -12.08
N GLN A 138 21.84 21.41 -10.98
CA GLN A 138 22.16 22.42 -9.96
C GLN A 138 23.50 22.16 -9.24
N GLU A 139 23.86 20.90 -9.01
CA GLU A 139 25.16 20.53 -8.45
C GLU A 139 26.31 20.88 -9.39
N VAL A 140 26.18 20.58 -10.69
CA VAL A 140 27.16 20.97 -11.71
C VAL A 140 27.34 22.49 -11.73
N VAL A 141 26.25 23.26 -11.76
CA VAL A 141 26.32 24.75 -11.72
C VAL A 141 27.08 25.23 -10.48
N LYS A 142 26.84 24.64 -9.30
CA LYS A 142 27.49 25.03 -8.05
C LYS A 142 28.97 24.68 -8.00
N GLU A 143 29.36 23.52 -8.53
CA GLU A 143 30.73 23.01 -8.44
C GLU A 143 31.66 23.60 -9.51
N THR A 144 31.16 23.76 -10.74
CA THR A 144 31.98 24.22 -11.88
C THR A 144 31.78 25.70 -12.21
N GLY A 145 30.69 26.31 -11.74
CA GLY A 145 30.28 27.66 -12.12
C GLY A 145 29.72 27.77 -13.54
N MET A 146 29.63 26.65 -14.28
CA MET A 146 29.05 26.61 -15.61
C MET A 146 27.54 26.87 -15.57
N ARG A 147 27.01 27.43 -16.64
CA ARG A 147 25.58 27.66 -16.81
C ARG A 147 24.96 26.57 -17.68
N PRO A 148 23.65 26.31 -17.53
CA PRO A 148 22.91 25.53 -18.51
C PRO A 148 23.15 26.12 -19.92
N ASN A 149 23.50 25.26 -20.87
CA ASN A 149 23.91 25.56 -22.26
C ASN A 149 25.38 25.98 -22.50
N ASP A 150 26.23 26.05 -21.47
CA ASP A 150 27.67 26.18 -21.70
C ASP A 150 28.23 24.90 -22.35
N GLU A 151 29.23 25.04 -23.22
CA GLU A 151 29.88 23.90 -23.88
C GLU A 151 30.47 22.93 -22.83
N GLY A 152 30.12 21.65 -22.91
CA GLY A 152 30.54 20.61 -21.96
C GLY A 152 29.73 20.54 -20.66
N PHE A 153 28.72 21.41 -20.45
CA PHE A 153 27.85 21.33 -19.26
C PHE A 153 27.12 19.97 -19.19
N ASP A 154 26.50 19.56 -20.29
CA ASP A 154 25.77 18.29 -20.35
C ASP A 154 26.66 17.07 -20.18
N ASP A 155 27.93 17.14 -20.60
CA ASP A 155 28.90 16.06 -20.42
C ASP A 155 29.23 15.88 -18.93
N GLN A 156 29.33 16.99 -18.17
CA GLN A 156 29.50 16.94 -16.70
C GLN A 156 28.26 16.37 -16.01
N VAL A 157 27.06 16.72 -16.48
CA VAL A 157 25.81 16.13 -15.97
C VAL A 157 25.75 14.64 -16.26
N GLU A 158 26.06 14.21 -17.49
CA GLU A 158 26.11 12.77 -17.84
C GLU A 158 27.16 12.03 -17.00
N ALA A 159 28.32 12.64 -16.73
CA ALA A 159 29.36 12.05 -15.88
C ALA A 159 28.85 11.80 -14.45
N LYS A 160 28.17 12.77 -13.82
CA LYS A 160 27.55 12.60 -12.50
C LYS A 160 26.43 11.57 -12.49
N ILE A 161 25.59 11.55 -13.53
CA ILE A 161 24.54 10.52 -13.66
C ILE A 161 25.18 9.14 -13.71
N ARG A 162 26.25 8.97 -14.50
CA ARG A 162 27.02 7.72 -14.59
C ARG A 162 27.63 7.31 -13.27
N GLU A 163 28.16 8.25 -12.50
CA GLU A 163 28.71 7.98 -11.16
C GLU A 163 27.65 7.40 -10.22
N VAL A 164 26.44 7.99 -10.19
CA VAL A 164 25.34 7.51 -9.34
C VAL A 164 24.87 6.11 -9.78
N VAL A 165 24.68 5.88 -11.07
CA VAL A 165 24.19 4.58 -11.55
C VAL A 165 25.25 3.48 -11.52
N HIS A 166 26.54 3.82 -11.42
CA HIS A 166 27.63 2.84 -11.37
C HIS A 166 27.48 1.86 -10.20
N TYR A 167 27.06 2.33 -9.02
CA TYR A 167 26.80 1.48 -7.85
C TYR A 167 25.63 0.50 -8.07
N ILE A 168 24.76 0.78 -9.03
CA ILE A 168 23.64 -0.06 -9.39
C ILE A 168 24.08 -1.12 -10.40
N GLU A 169 25.07 -0.84 -11.26
CA GLU A 169 25.53 -1.76 -12.32
C GLU A 169 26.03 -3.10 -11.79
N ASP A 170 26.62 -3.12 -10.59
CA ASP A 170 27.13 -4.33 -9.93
C ASP A 170 26.02 -5.26 -9.40
N LEU A 171 24.78 -4.78 -9.36
CA LEU A 171 23.62 -5.57 -8.93
C LEU A 171 23.06 -6.42 -10.09
N VAL A 172 22.29 -7.44 -9.74
CA VAL A 172 21.60 -8.31 -10.72
C VAL A 172 20.68 -7.46 -11.60
N HIS A 173 20.89 -7.51 -12.93
CA HIS A 173 20.22 -6.67 -13.94
C HIS A 173 20.52 -5.17 -13.90
N GLY A 174 21.50 -4.75 -13.09
CA GLY A 174 21.86 -3.34 -12.88
C GLY A 174 22.34 -2.61 -14.13
N PHE A 175 23.16 -3.27 -14.95
CA PHE A 175 23.71 -2.69 -16.17
C PHE A 175 22.62 -2.25 -17.17
N ASP A 176 21.59 -3.06 -17.38
CA ASP A 176 20.49 -2.71 -18.30
C ASP A 176 19.64 -1.57 -17.74
N PHE A 177 19.37 -1.57 -16.42
CA PHE A 177 18.67 -0.49 -15.73
C PHE A 177 19.43 0.85 -15.84
N ALA A 178 20.73 0.86 -15.57
CA ALA A 178 21.59 2.03 -15.69
C ALA A 178 21.57 2.60 -17.12
N ASN A 179 21.67 1.75 -18.13
CA ASN A 179 21.58 2.17 -19.54
C ASN A 179 20.25 2.83 -19.88
N VAL A 180 19.12 2.33 -19.35
CA VAL A 180 17.80 2.94 -19.57
C VAL A 180 17.68 4.30 -18.88
N VAL A 181 18.23 4.44 -17.68
CA VAL A 181 18.27 5.75 -16.98
C VAL A 181 19.12 6.76 -17.74
N ILE A 182 20.27 6.34 -18.26
CA ILE A 182 21.13 7.19 -19.11
C ILE A 182 20.42 7.53 -20.43
N ALA A 183 19.70 6.59 -21.04
CA ALA A 183 18.90 6.86 -22.24
C ALA A 183 17.80 7.89 -21.96
N TYR A 184 17.15 7.83 -20.78
CA TYR A 184 16.20 8.84 -20.35
C TYR A 184 16.84 10.23 -20.22
N TRP A 185 18.03 10.34 -19.60
CA TRP A 185 18.78 11.60 -19.56
C TRP A 185 19.10 12.13 -20.96
N ARG A 186 19.61 11.27 -21.84
CA ARG A 186 19.92 11.67 -23.22
C ARG A 186 18.68 12.16 -23.98
N SER A 187 17.53 11.55 -23.73
CA SER A 187 16.27 12.00 -24.31
C SER A 187 15.86 13.39 -23.85
N TYR A 188 16.10 13.70 -22.57
CA TYR A 188 15.85 15.02 -21.99
C TYR A 188 16.77 16.10 -22.59
N ARG A 189 18.05 15.76 -22.81
CA ARG A 189 19.02 16.66 -23.44
C ARG A 189 18.72 16.94 -24.91
N LEU A 190 18.28 15.93 -25.65
CA LEU A 190 18.08 16.00 -27.09
C LEU A 190 16.66 16.40 -27.51
N ASP A 191 15.76 16.66 -26.54
CA ASP A 191 14.31 16.78 -26.78
C ASP A 191 13.75 15.61 -27.63
N ASP A 192 14.26 14.40 -27.39
CA ASP A 192 13.82 13.19 -28.10
C ASP A 192 12.69 12.49 -27.34
N ASP A 193 11.45 12.90 -27.66
CA ASP A 193 10.24 12.32 -27.06
C ASP A 193 10.11 10.81 -27.32
N ASN A 194 10.65 10.29 -28.42
CA ASN A 194 10.58 8.85 -28.71
C ASN A 194 11.48 8.08 -27.74
N LEU A 195 12.72 8.55 -27.55
CA LEU A 195 13.66 7.95 -26.61
C LEU A 195 13.18 8.10 -25.15
N LYS A 196 12.56 9.23 -24.81
CA LYS A 196 11.96 9.48 -23.50
C LYS A 196 10.86 8.47 -23.21
N ASN A 197 9.91 8.35 -24.13
CA ASN A 197 8.79 7.40 -24.00
C ASN A 197 9.27 5.96 -24.00
N ALA A 198 10.23 5.59 -24.86
CA ALA A 198 10.82 4.26 -24.85
C ALA A 198 11.45 3.94 -23.48
N SER A 199 12.23 4.86 -22.91
CA SER A 199 12.87 4.65 -21.61
C SER A 199 11.84 4.45 -20.49
N LEU A 200 10.79 5.28 -20.48
CA LEU A 200 9.68 5.15 -19.51
C LEU A 200 8.87 3.86 -19.71
N ARG A 201 8.64 3.42 -20.95
CA ARG A 201 7.98 2.14 -21.23
C ARG A 201 8.81 0.97 -20.70
N TRP A 202 10.13 1.02 -20.85
CA TRP A 202 10.99 -0.04 -20.33
C TRP A 202 10.98 -0.08 -18.81
N LEU A 203 11.12 1.07 -18.15
CA LEU A 203 11.03 1.16 -16.68
C LEU A 203 9.67 0.73 -16.14
N ARG A 204 8.59 0.84 -16.93
CA ARG A 204 7.26 0.34 -16.54
C ARG A 204 7.03 -1.12 -16.94
N GLY A 205 7.99 -1.78 -17.59
CA GLY A 205 7.84 -3.15 -18.08
C GLY A 205 6.83 -3.29 -19.23
N GLU A 206 6.65 -2.27 -20.06
CA GLU A 206 5.65 -2.18 -21.14
C GLU A 206 6.18 -2.62 -22.52
N PHE A 207 7.35 -3.24 -22.58
CA PHE A 207 7.86 -3.90 -23.80
C PHE A 207 7.41 -5.35 -23.84
N ASN A 208 6.91 -5.80 -24.99
CA ASN A 208 6.47 -7.18 -25.18
C ASN A 208 7.59 -8.09 -25.69
N THR A 209 8.59 -7.53 -26.39
CA THR A 209 9.68 -8.31 -26.97
C THR A 209 11.05 -7.65 -26.78
N LYS A 210 12.09 -8.48 -26.65
CA LYS A 210 13.49 -8.03 -26.59
C LYS A 210 13.92 -7.32 -27.88
N THR A 211 13.35 -7.70 -29.03
CA THR A 211 13.62 -7.07 -30.32
C THR A 211 13.15 -5.62 -30.35
N GLU A 212 11.93 -5.36 -29.84
CA GLU A 212 11.37 -4.02 -29.74
C GLU A 212 12.21 -3.15 -28.79
N ALA A 213 12.56 -3.67 -27.61
CA ALA A 213 13.42 -2.95 -26.65
C ALA A 213 14.81 -2.64 -27.23
N ARG A 214 15.40 -3.59 -27.96
CA ARG A 214 16.69 -3.39 -28.62
C ARG A 214 16.63 -2.33 -29.71
N ALA A 215 15.55 -2.32 -30.50
CA ALA A 215 15.37 -1.31 -31.55
C ALA A 215 15.18 0.09 -30.96
N ALA A 216 14.44 0.20 -29.85
CA ALA A 216 14.11 1.50 -29.24
C ALA A 216 15.22 2.06 -28.33
N LEU A 217 15.92 1.21 -27.57
CA LEU A 217 16.86 1.62 -26.52
C LEU A 217 18.25 0.98 -26.63
N GLY A 218 18.45 0.01 -27.52
CA GLY A 218 19.71 -0.76 -27.59
C GLY A 218 19.86 -1.82 -26.49
N VAL A 219 18.89 -1.95 -25.58
CA VAL A 219 18.89 -2.92 -24.47
C VAL A 219 18.42 -4.30 -24.95
N ARG A 220 19.07 -5.37 -24.47
CA ARG A 220 18.80 -6.76 -24.94
C ARG A 220 17.83 -7.55 -24.06
N VAL A 221 17.44 -6.98 -22.93
CA VAL A 221 16.53 -7.58 -21.95
C VAL A 221 15.26 -6.74 -21.80
N ILE A 222 14.22 -7.37 -21.29
CA ILE A 222 12.96 -6.74 -20.88
C ILE A 222 12.63 -7.23 -19.48
N ILE A 223 11.75 -6.50 -18.80
CA ILE A 223 11.19 -6.91 -17.52
C ILE A 223 10.07 -7.91 -17.79
N ASP A 224 10.10 -9.07 -17.13
CA ASP A 224 9.16 -10.17 -17.30
C ASP A 224 8.73 -10.79 -15.96
N ASP A 225 7.90 -11.84 -16.02
CA ASP A 225 7.38 -12.55 -14.85
C ASP A 225 8.45 -13.10 -13.90
N GLU A 226 9.63 -13.43 -14.43
CA GLU A 226 10.71 -14.02 -13.63
C GLU A 226 11.55 -12.92 -12.96
N THR A 227 11.82 -11.84 -13.69
CA THR A 227 12.83 -10.83 -13.33
C THR A 227 12.27 -9.59 -12.63
N TRP A 228 10.95 -9.35 -12.64
CA TRP A 228 10.37 -8.09 -12.14
C TRP A 228 10.79 -7.69 -10.72
N TYR A 229 10.94 -8.65 -9.81
CA TYR A 229 11.32 -8.37 -8.42
C TYR A 229 12.77 -7.88 -8.30
N ASP A 230 13.65 -8.35 -9.18
CA ASP A 230 15.03 -7.86 -9.21
C ASP A 230 15.06 -6.37 -9.61
N TYR A 231 14.23 -5.96 -10.56
CA TYR A 231 14.08 -4.55 -10.92
C TYR A 231 13.44 -3.69 -9.83
N ILE A 232 12.59 -4.26 -8.98
CA ILE A 232 12.11 -3.59 -7.77
C ILE A 232 13.25 -3.32 -6.78
N LYS A 233 14.15 -4.30 -6.57
CA LYS A 233 15.35 -4.09 -5.73
C LYS A 233 16.26 -3.01 -6.29
N LEU A 234 16.47 -3.01 -7.61
CA LEU A 234 17.24 -1.95 -8.29
C LEU A 234 16.59 -0.58 -8.11
N LEU A 235 15.26 -0.49 -8.26
CA LEU A 235 14.53 0.74 -8.04
C LEU A 235 14.66 1.24 -6.60
N ALA A 236 14.59 0.34 -5.60
CA ALA A 236 14.76 0.68 -4.19
C ALA A 236 16.13 1.30 -3.90
N LYS A 237 17.19 0.67 -4.42
CA LYS A 237 18.55 1.22 -4.32
C LYS A 237 18.66 2.55 -5.05
N PHE A 238 18.15 2.63 -6.29
CA PHE A 238 18.18 3.85 -7.10
C PHE A 238 17.51 5.04 -6.39
N VAL A 239 16.29 4.87 -5.87
CA VAL A 239 15.59 5.99 -5.21
C VAL A 239 16.33 6.46 -3.95
N ALA A 240 17.00 5.55 -3.25
CA ALA A 240 17.85 5.91 -2.11
C ALA A 240 19.07 6.74 -2.55
N GLU A 241 19.80 6.29 -3.58
CA GLU A 241 21.00 6.98 -4.10
C GLU A 241 20.68 8.39 -4.62
N ILE A 242 19.48 8.62 -5.17
CA ILE A 242 19.08 9.96 -5.64
C ILE A 242 18.53 10.88 -4.52
N GLY A 243 18.43 10.36 -3.28
CA GLY A 243 18.14 11.13 -2.07
C GLY A 243 16.76 10.96 -1.45
N TYR A 244 15.97 9.95 -1.86
CA TYR A 244 14.81 9.52 -1.09
C TYR A 244 15.23 8.60 0.06
N GLN A 245 14.35 8.39 1.03
CA GLN A 245 14.65 7.50 2.17
C GLN A 245 14.61 6.01 1.82
N GLY A 246 14.09 5.65 0.64
CA GLY A 246 13.95 4.26 0.19
C GLY A 246 12.62 4.05 -0.55
N LEU A 247 12.36 2.79 -0.89
CA LEU A 247 11.14 2.35 -1.56
C LEU A 247 10.32 1.46 -0.64
N LEU A 248 9.03 1.77 -0.50
CA LEU A 248 8.07 0.90 0.18
C LEU A 248 7.05 0.35 -0.81
N ILE A 249 6.79 -0.94 -0.71
CA ILE A 249 5.78 -1.65 -1.50
C ILE A 249 4.71 -2.18 -0.55
N PHE A 250 3.46 -1.84 -0.87
CA PHE A 250 2.28 -2.29 -0.18
C PHE A 250 1.52 -3.24 -1.10
N ILE A 251 1.37 -4.49 -0.68
CA ILE A 251 0.61 -5.50 -1.41
C ILE A 251 -0.61 -5.86 -0.57
N ASP A 252 -1.81 -5.56 -1.05
CA ASP A 252 -3.04 -5.97 -0.38
C ASP A 252 -3.72 -7.12 -1.12
N GLU A 253 -4.81 -7.61 -0.54
CA GLU A 253 -5.64 -8.67 -1.11
C GLU A 253 -4.89 -9.99 -1.38
N ALA A 254 -3.93 -10.33 -0.51
CA ALA A 254 -3.20 -11.61 -0.60
C ALA A 254 -4.11 -12.85 -0.44
N VAL A 255 -5.36 -12.67 -0.02
CA VAL A 255 -6.41 -13.69 -0.04
C VAL A 255 -6.62 -14.25 -1.46
N ASN A 256 -6.40 -13.46 -2.50
CA ASN A 256 -6.48 -13.92 -3.89
C ASN A 256 -5.47 -15.04 -4.19
N LEU A 257 -4.29 -15.03 -3.56
CA LEU A 257 -3.32 -16.13 -3.69
C LEU A 257 -3.84 -17.42 -3.03
N TYR A 258 -4.52 -17.29 -1.89
CA TYR A 258 -5.12 -18.41 -1.18
C TYR A 258 -6.29 -19.04 -1.96
N GLN A 259 -7.07 -18.20 -2.64
CA GLN A 259 -8.21 -18.61 -3.47
C GLN A 259 -7.80 -19.36 -4.75
N ILE A 260 -6.54 -19.25 -5.19
CA ILE A 260 -6.01 -20.04 -6.33
C ILE A 260 -6.29 -21.53 -6.09
N SER A 261 -7.07 -22.14 -6.99
CA SER A 261 -7.48 -23.54 -6.91
C SER A 261 -6.30 -24.49 -7.12
N THR A 262 -5.53 -24.27 -8.18
CA THR A 262 -4.38 -25.12 -8.56
C THR A 262 -3.23 -24.99 -7.57
N THR A 263 -2.94 -26.08 -6.84
CA THR A 263 -1.88 -26.13 -5.83
C THR A 263 -0.52 -25.71 -6.37
N VAL A 264 -0.10 -26.19 -7.54
CA VAL A 264 1.20 -25.84 -8.15
C VAL A 264 1.32 -24.33 -8.40
N THR A 265 0.27 -23.68 -8.90
CA THR A 265 0.26 -22.23 -9.15
C THR A 265 0.30 -21.43 -7.84
N ARG A 266 -0.43 -21.90 -6.82
CA ARG A 266 -0.42 -21.31 -5.48
C ARG A 266 0.97 -21.41 -4.83
N GLU A 267 1.59 -22.59 -4.88
CA GLU A 267 2.94 -22.83 -4.38
C GLU A 267 3.99 -21.97 -5.08
N LYS A 268 3.91 -21.78 -6.40
CA LYS A 268 4.80 -20.86 -7.12
C LYS A 268 4.74 -19.43 -6.56
N ASN A 269 3.54 -18.93 -6.27
CA ASN A 269 3.34 -17.61 -5.68
C ASN A 269 3.89 -17.54 -4.24
N TYR A 270 3.63 -18.56 -3.42
CA TYR A 270 4.17 -18.63 -2.05
C TYR A 270 5.70 -18.75 -2.03
N ASN A 271 6.29 -19.45 -3.00
CA ASN A 271 7.74 -19.56 -3.17
C ASN A 271 8.35 -18.23 -3.60
N ARG A 272 7.70 -17.48 -4.50
CA ARG A 272 8.13 -16.12 -4.87
C ARG A 272 8.12 -15.20 -3.65
N LEU A 273 7.04 -15.24 -2.87
CA LEU A 273 6.92 -14.51 -1.62
C LEU A 273 8.03 -14.89 -0.61
N LEU A 274 8.36 -16.18 -0.52
CA LEU A 274 9.43 -16.67 0.36
C LEU A 274 10.81 -16.19 -0.11
N GLY A 275 11.01 -16.11 -1.43
CA GLY A 275 12.20 -15.48 -2.04
C GLY A 275 12.33 -14.02 -1.64
N MET A 276 11.25 -13.24 -1.74
CA MET A 276 11.21 -11.84 -1.31
C MET A 276 11.54 -11.69 0.18
N PHE A 277 10.92 -12.52 1.03
CA PHE A 277 11.23 -12.58 2.46
C PHE A 277 12.71 -12.90 2.73
N ASN A 278 13.27 -13.91 2.06
CA ASN A 278 14.66 -14.29 2.30
C ASN A 278 15.63 -13.20 1.83
N ASP A 279 15.37 -12.54 0.71
CA ASP A 279 16.22 -11.44 0.21
C ASP A 279 16.24 -10.25 1.19
N THR A 280 15.09 -9.89 1.78
CA THR A 280 15.05 -8.85 2.81
C THR A 280 15.80 -9.25 4.08
N MET A 281 15.57 -10.46 4.61
CA MET A 281 16.23 -10.93 5.83
C MET A 281 17.73 -11.20 5.67
N GLN A 282 18.23 -11.35 4.44
CA GLN A 282 19.65 -11.54 4.12
C GLN A 282 20.34 -10.26 3.66
N CYS A 283 19.69 -9.09 3.82
CA CYS A 283 20.21 -7.78 3.41
C CYS A 283 20.57 -7.69 1.92
N LYS A 284 19.82 -8.37 1.05
CA LYS A 284 20.00 -8.32 -0.42
C LYS A 284 19.08 -7.32 -1.11
N ALA A 285 18.22 -6.64 -0.35
CA ALA A 285 17.22 -5.71 -0.84
C ALA A 285 17.30 -4.39 -0.04
N GLU A 286 18.49 -3.78 0.00
CA GLU A 286 18.74 -2.53 0.73
C GLU A 286 17.72 -1.45 0.38
N HIS A 287 17.32 -0.65 1.38
CA HIS A 287 16.33 0.42 1.25
C HIS A 287 14.94 -0.01 0.74
N LEU A 288 14.61 -1.30 0.78
CA LEU A 288 13.30 -1.83 0.39
C LEU A 288 12.47 -2.27 1.61
N GLY A 289 11.25 -1.72 1.72
CA GLY A 289 10.21 -2.20 2.63
C GLY A 289 9.09 -2.91 1.88
N ILE A 290 8.71 -4.11 2.31
CA ILE A 290 7.60 -4.89 1.73
C ILE A 290 6.56 -5.15 2.83
N PHE A 291 5.34 -4.64 2.64
CA PHE A 291 4.24 -4.78 3.58
C PHE A 291 3.06 -5.47 2.89
N ILE A 292 2.59 -6.57 3.47
CA ILE A 292 1.58 -7.43 2.83
C ILE A 292 0.36 -7.60 3.73
N GLY A 293 -0.79 -7.14 3.25
CA GLY A 293 -2.09 -7.40 3.86
C GLY A 293 -2.58 -8.80 3.53
N GLY A 294 -2.94 -9.59 4.55
CA GLY A 294 -3.44 -10.95 4.35
C GLY A 294 -4.47 -11.37 5.39
N THR A 295 -5.32 -12.32 5.05
CA THR A 295 -6.26 -12.90 6.02
C THR A 295 -5.59 -13.90 6.95
N THR A 296 -6.20 -14.16 8.11
CA THR A 296 -5.75 -15.21 9.02
C THR A 296 -5.70 -16.57 8.32
N GLN A 297 -6.67 -16.87 7.45
CA GLN A 297 -6.71 -18.10 6.66
C GLN A 297 -5.55 -18.18 5.65
N PHE A 298 -5.26 -17.07 4.95
CA PHE A 298 -4.12 -17.00 4.03
C PHE A 298 -2.80 -17.38 4.72
N LEU A 299 -2.60 -16.93 5.97
CA LEU A 299 -1.41 -17.29 6.73
C LEU A 299 -1.48 -18.73 7.30
N GLU A 300 -2.55 -19.04 8.05
CA GLU A 300 -2.53 -20.12 9.04
C GLU A 300 -3.13 -21.45 8.59
N ASP A 301 -3.91 -21.46 7.50
CA ASP A 301 -4.48 -22.70 6.98
C ASP A 301 -3.36 -23.69 6.64
N GLN A 302 -3.40 -24.88 7.24
CA GLN A 302 -2.34 -25.90 7.14
C GLN A 302 -2.35 -26.68 5.82
N ASN A 303 -3.40 -26.55 5.02
CA ASN A 303 -3.57 -27.25 3.74
C ASN A 303 -3.40 -26.30 2.55
N ARG A 304 -3.89 -25.06 2.68
CA ARG A 304 -3.95 -24.09 1.57
C ARG A 304 -3.22 -22.77 1.85
N GLY A 305 -3.10 -22.38 3.11
CA GLY A 305 -2.41 -21.16 3.52
C GLY A 305 -0.89 -21.30 3.45
N LEU A 306 -0.17 -20.24 3.83
CA LEU A 306 1.29 -20.27 3.92
C LEU A 306 1.78 -21.37 4.87
N PHE A 307 1.00 -21.70 5.90
CA PHE A 307 1.36 -22.74 6.88
C PHE A 307 1.35 -24.16 6.31
N ALA A 308 0.85 -24.39 5.10
CA ALA A 308 1.08 -25.63 4.37
C ALA A 308 2.58 -25.90 4.15
N ASP A 309 3.38 -24.84 3.97
CA ASP A 309 4.84 -24.93 3.85
C ASP A 309 5.52 -24.81 5.24
N PRO A 310 6.30 -25.83 5.67
CA PRO A 310 7.12 -25.74 6.89
C PRO A 310 8.06 -24.52 6.94
N ALA A 311 8.56 -24.04 5.79
CA ALA A 311 9.47 -22.91 5.72
C ALA A 311 8.81 -21.61 6.21
N TRP A 312 7.53 -21.40 5.84
CA TRP A 312 6.73 -20.30 6.34
C TRP A 312 6.40 -20.46 7.81
N ARG A 313 5.87 -21.63 8.22
CA ARG A 313 5.53 -21.90 9.64
C ARG A 313 6.67 -21.55 10.59
N ARG A 314 7.90 -21.94 10.26
CA ARG A 314 9.06 -21.67 11.12
C ARG A 314 9.33 -20.16 11.32
N ARG A 315 9.02 -19.34 10.31
CA ARG A 315 9.34 -17.92 10.26
C ARG A 315 8.22 -17.05 10.82
N THR A 316 6.97 -17.46 10.64
CA THR A 316 5.79 -16.64 10.91
C THR A 316 4.90 -17.15 12.02
N LYS A 317 5.14 -18.37 12.54
CA LYS A 317 4.44 -18.87 13.73
C LYS A 317 4.87 -18.08 14.95
N GLU A 318 3.89 -17.72 15.76
CA GLU A 318 4.12 -17.03 17.03
C GLU A 318 5.05 -17.83 17.95
N SER A 319 5.90 -17.08 18.66
CA SER A 319 6.74 -17.62 19.71
C SER A 319 5.87 -18.21 20.82
N ARG A 320 6.21 -19.42 21.29
CA ARG A 320 5.54 -20.09 22.43
C ARG A 320 5.51 -19.25 23.72
N PHE A 321 6.40 -18.27 23.85
CA PHE A 321 6.50 -17.39 25.01
C PHE A 321 5.46 -16.24 24.99
N ILE A 322 4.90 -15.93 23.82
CA ILE A 322 3.80 -14.95 23.65
C ILE A 322 2.55 -15.49 24.34
N THR A 323 2.17 -16.73 24.03
CA THR A 323 1.02 -17.41 24.63
C THR A 323 1.11 -17.50 26.15
N GLN A 324 2.33 -17.55 26.70
CA GLN A 324 2.57 -17.61 28.15
C GLN A 324 2.48 -16.24 28.85
N SER A 325 2.75 -15.15 28.12
CA SER A 325 2.83 -13.80 28.67
C SER A 325 1.58 -12.95 28.39
N ASN A 326 0.60 -13.50 27.66
CA ASN A 326 -0.61 -12.79 27.21
C ASN A 326 -0.31 -11.41 26.60
N THR A 327 0.82 -11.31 25.91
CA THR A 327 1.34 -10.08 25.30
C THR A 327 1.52 -10.33 23.82
N GLN A 328 1.20 -9.35 22.99
CA GLN A 328 1.39 -9.44 21.54
C GLN A 328 2.81 -9.01 21.14
N GLU A 329 3.42 -9.75 20.22
CA GLU A 329 4.68 -9.37 19.57
C GLU A 329 4.41 -8.49 18.34
N TYR A 330 5.10 -7.36 18.25
CA TYR A 330 4.97 -6.42 17.12
C TYR A 330 6.23 -6.34 16.25
N PHE A 331 7.36 -6.90 16.71
CA PHE A 331 8.64 -6.85 16.01
C PHE A 331 8.91 -8.09 15.13
N GLY A 332 8.07 -9.11 15.22
CA GLY A 332 8.11 -10.29 14.36
C GLY A 332 7.61 -9.98 12.95
N PRO A 333 7.87 -10.86 11.96
CA PRO A 333 7.49 -10.62 10.56
C PRO A 333 5.97 -10.60 10.34
N VAL A 334 5.18 -10.96 11.35
CA VAL A 334 3.71 -10.90 11.33
C VAL A 334 3.24 -9.92 12.40
N ILE A 335 2.47 -8.91 11.98
CA ILE A 335 1.69 -8.05 12.86
C ILE A 335 0.23 -8.47 12.74
N ARG A 336 -0.35 -8.89 13.86
CA ARG A 336 -1.76 -9.29 13.92
C ARG A 336 -2.65 -8.12 14.29
N LEU A 337 -3.71 -7.91 13.52
CA LEU A 337 -4.73 -6.94 13.84
C LEU A 337 -5.83 -7.61 14.65
N ASN A 338 -5.79 -7.38 15.96
CA ASN A 338 -6.89 -7.79 16.83
C ASN A 338 -8.13 -6.92 16.58
N PRO A 339 -9.34 -7.44 16.87
CA PRO A 339 -10.55 -6.62 16.91
C PRO A 339 -10.39 -5.42 17.83
N LEU A 340 -11.04 -4.30 17.48
CA LEU A 340 -11.07 -3.12 18.34
C LEU A 340 -11.90 -3.43 19.59
N SER A 341 -11.42 -2.95 20.74
CA SER A 341 -12.19 -2.96 21.99
C SER A 341 -13.40 -2.03 21.91
N GLU A 342 -14.42 -2.25 22.75
CA GLU A 342 -15.59 -1.37 22.83
C GLU A 342 -15.21 0.10 23.06
N THR A 343 -14.17 0.35 23.86
CA THR A 343 -13.65 1.69 24.13
C THR A 343 -13.04 2.35 22.90
N GLU A 344 -12.35 1.57 22.06
CA GLU A 344 -11.78 2.04 20.81
C GLU A 344 -12.87 2.28 19.76
N ILE A 345 -13.86 1.39 19.66
CA ILE A 345 -15.03 1.57 18.80
C ILE A 345 -15.79 2.84 19.21
N LEU A 346 -16.04 3.05 20.49
CA LEU A 346 -16.72 4.25 20.98
C LEU A 346 -15.97 5.53 20.58
N THR A 347 -14.64 5.53 20.70
CA THR A 347 -13.80 6.67 20.30
C THR A 347 -13.86 6.90 18.78
N LEU A 348 -13.84 5.83 17.99
CA LEU A 348 -14.01 5.89 16.54
C LEU A 348 -15.36 6.50 16.16
N LEU A 349 -16.47 6.05 16.77
CA LEU A 349 -17.81 6.61 16.51
C LEU A 349 -17.89 8.09 16.89
N GLN A 350 -17.27 8.50 17.99
CA GLN A 350 -17.19 9.91 18.39
C GLN A 350 -16.43 10.76 17.34
N ASN A 351 -15.32 10.24 16.82
CA ASN A 351 -14.57 10.91 15.77
C ASN A 351 -15.39 11.02 14.48
N LEU A 352 -16.07 9.96 14.06
CA LEU A 352 -16.95 9.97 12.89
C LEU A 352 -18.09 10.98 13.03
N LEU A 353 -18.75 11.01 14.19
CA LEU A 353 -19.79 11.98 14.49
C LEU A 353 -19.27 13.42 14.39
N ALA A 354 -18.08 13.68 14.94
CA ALA A 354 -17.44 14.98 14.85
C ALA A 354 -17.09 15.37 13.41
N ILE A 355 -16.61 14.42 12.59
CA ILE A 355 -16.31 14.65 11.18
C ILE A 355 -17.59 14.94 10.40
N HIS A 356 -18.66 14.18 10.65
CA HIS A 356 -19.95 14.32 9.98
C HIS A 356 -20.63 15.66 10.27
N THR A 357 -20.72 16.04 11.55
CA THR A 357 -21.24 17.34 11.99
C THR A 357 -20.47 18.51 11.39
N VAL A 358 -19.13 18.47 11.42
CA VAL A 358 -18.28 19.50 10.78
C VAL A 358 -18.48 19.55 9.28
N ASN A 359 -18.64 18.39 8.62
CA ASN A 359 -18.85 18.32 7.19
C ASN A 359 -20.16 18.99 6.77
N PHE A 360 -21.27 18.64 7.43
CA PHE A 360 -22.60 19.13 7.05
C PHE A 360 -23.01 20.44 7.75
N GLY A 361 -22.24 20.89 8.74
CA GLY A 361 -22.44 22.18 9.40
C GLY A 361 -23.65 22.20 10.34
N TYR A 362 -23.88 21.11 11.08
CA TYR A 362 -24.96 21.00 12.06
C TYR A 362 -24.44 20.57 13.44
N ASP A 363 -25.19 20.90 14.48
CA ASP A 363 -24.94 20.42 15.84
C ASP A 363 -25.70 19.10 16.07
N SER A 364 -24.98 18.04 16.43
CA SER A 364 -25.61 16.76 16.76
C SER A 364 -26.24 16.77 18.15
N LEU A 365 -27.43 16.18 18.28
CA LEU A 365 -28.08 15.92 19.57
C LEU A 365 -27.57 14.64 20.23
N LEU A 366 -26.82 13.80 19.51
CA LEU A 366 -26.29 12.53 20.01
C LEU A 366 -25.21 12.77 21.07
N LYS A 367 -25.32 12.06 22.18
CA LYS A 367 -24.38 12.04 23.29
C LYS A 367 -23.61 10.73 23.29
N SER A 368 -22.52 10.67 24.05
CA SER A 368 -21.73 9.44 24.21
C SER A 368 -22.56 8.24 24.72
N ALA A 369 -23.61 8.50 25.51
CA ALA A 369 -24.54 7.46 25.97
C ALA A 369 -25.29 6.81 24.80
N ASP A 370 -25.73 7.60 23.81
CA ASP A 370 -26.43 7.09 22.62
C ASP A 370 -25.50 6.20 21.79
N LEU A 371 -24.23 6.59 21.63
CA LEU A 371 -23.22 5.80 20.94
C LEU A 371 -22.94 4.46 21.65
N GLN A 372 -22.92 4.46 22.98
CA GLN A 372 -22.81 3.22 23.76
C GLN A 372 -24.04 2.32 23.57
N THR A 373 -25.24 2.89 23.53
CA THR A 373 -26.47 2.13 23.24
C THR A 373 -26.41 1.48 21.87
N PHE A 374 -25.89 2.18 20.85
CA PHE A 374 -25.71 1.60 19.51
C PHE A 374 -24.73 0.42 19.51
N ILE A 375 -23.58 0.55 20.19
CA ILE A 375 -22.62 -0.57 20.34
C ILE A 375 -23.30 -1.77 21.03
N GLN A 376 -24.01 -1.54 22.14
CA GLN A 376 -24.72 -2.59 22.87
C GLN A 376 -25.78 -3.28 22.03
N GLU A 377 -26.56 -2.52 21.27
CA GLU A 377 -27.61 -3.04 20.39
C GLU A 377 -27.03 -3.94 19.30
N ILE A 378 -25.95 -3.48 18.67
CA ILE A 378 -25.19 -4.25 17.69
C ILE A 378 -24.71 -5.58 18.29
N THR A 379 -24.03 -5.54 19.45
CA THR A 379 -23.50 -6.73 20.11
C THR A 379 -24.61 -7.69 20.52
N THR A 380 -25.78 -7.18 20.90
CA THR A 380 -26.91 -8.00 21.34
C THR A 380 -27.58 -8.72 20.17
N ARG A 381 -27.79 -8.04 19.03
CA ARG A 381 -28.50 -8.60 17.87
C ARG A 381 -27.72 -9.67 17.12
N LEU A 382 -26.41 -9.54 17.07
CA LEU A 382 -25.53 -10.49 16.38
C LEU A 382 -25.23 -11.74 17.23
N GLY A 383 -25.45 -11.66 18.55
CA GLY A 383 -25.08 -12.71 19.48
C GLY A 383 -23.56 -12.82 19.66
N ALA A 384 -23.14 -13.71 20.55
CA ALA A 384 -21.71 -13.87 20.90
C ALA A 384 -20.83 -14.46 19.77
N GLU A 385 -21.45 -15.03 18.72
CA GLU A 385 -20.74 -15.78 17.68
C GLU A 385 -20.46 -14.96 16.40
N ALA A 386 -21.23 -13.91 16.12
CA ALA A 386 -21.01 -13.06 14.95
C ALA A 386 -20.10 -11.88 15.28
N LEU A 387 -18.91 -11.86 14.66
CA LEU A 387 -17.94 -10.78 14.80
C LEU A 387 -18.20 -9.71 13.75
N LEU A 388 -18.73 -8.56 14.17
CA LEU A 388 -18.74 -7.37 13.33
C LEU A 388 -17.35 -6.79 13.18
N THR A 389 -17.04 -6.37 11.97
CA THR A 389 -15.76 -5.74 11.67
C THR A 389 -15.86 -4.23 11.84
N PRO A 390 -14.76 -3.52 12.19
CA PRO A 390 -14.75 -2.07 12.24
C PRO A 390 -15.31 -1.42 10.96
N GLY A 391 -15.03 -1.98 9.78
CA GLY A 391 -15.53 -1.44 8.51
C GLY A 391 -17.07 -1.41 8.43
N GLU A 392 -17.73 -2.48 8.84
CA GLU A 392 -19.19 -2.59 8.81
C GLU A 392 -19.84 -1.67 9.85
N ILE A 393 -19.28 -1.61 11.07
CA ILE A 393 -19.75 -0.70 12.12
C ILE A 393 -19.69 0.74 11.63
N ILE A 394 -18.61 1.13 10.94
CA ILE A 394 -18.46 2.48 10.37
C ILE A 394 -19.53 2.74 9.31
N ARG A 395 -19.77 1.79 8.40
CA ARG A 395 -20.74 1.92 7.30
C ARG A 395 -22.17 2.09 7.82
N ASP A 396 -22.58 1.22 8.75
CA ASP A 396 -23.91 1.26 9.37
C ASP A 396 -24.09 2.59 10.12
N PHE A 397 -23.08 3.01 10.88
CA PHE A 397 -23.14 4.26 11.64
C PHE A 397 -23.23 5.50 10.74
N ILE A 398 -22.43 5.58 9.67
CA ILE A 398 -22.52 6.70 8.71
C ILE A 398 -23.90 6.73 8.05
N SER A 399 -24.47 5.58 7.72
CA SER A 399 -25.82 5.48 7.17
C SER A 399 -26.87 6.05 8.13
N ILE A 400 -26.77 5.71 9.43
CA ILE A 400 -27.63 6.27 10.47
C ILE A 400 -27.45 7.79 10.58
N LEU A 401 -26.21 8.30 10.59
CA LEU A 401 -25.96 9.74 10.64
C LEU A 401 -26.54 10.48 9.44
N ASN A 402 -26.45 9.90 8.24
CA ASN A 402 -27.03 10.46 7.03
C ASN A 402 -28.57 10.50 7.11
N LEU A 403 -29.21 9.45 7.61
CA LEU A 403 -30.67 9.42 7.79
C LEU A 403 -31.15 10.46 8.80
N LEU A 404 -30.48 10.57 9.95
CA LEU A 404 -30.81 11.59 10.96
C LEU A 404 -30.63 13.01 10.44
N TYR A 405 -29.62 13.24 9.60
CA TYR A 405 -29.38 14.54 8.99
C TYR A 405 -30.43 14.89 7.92
N GLN A 406 -30.87 13.92 7.12
CA GLN A 406 -31.87 14.12 6.06
C GLN A 406 -33.29 14.23 6.60
N SER A 407 -33.60 13.53 7.69
CA SER A 407 -34.95 13.38 8.24
C SER A 407 -34.99 13.75 9.72
N PRO A 408 -35.19 15.04 10.07
CA PRO A 408 -35.17 15.53 11.45
C PRO A 408 -36.23 14.92 12.37
N ASP A 409 -37.32 14.37 11.80
CA ASP A 409 -38.42 13.76 12.55
C ASP A 409 -38.07 12.37 13.12
N ILE A 410 -37.06 11.70 12.55
CA ILE A 410 -36.64 10.37 12.97
C ILE A 410 -35.73 10.48 14.19
N LYS A 411 -36.05 9.73 15.25
CA LYS A 411 -35.21 9.69 16.45
C LYS A 411 -34.24 8.54 16.42
N PHE A 412 -33.04 8.75 16.97
CA PHE A 412 -31.99 7.73 17.01
C PHE A 412 -32.42 6.41 17.67
N PRO A 413 -33.12 6.39 18.83
CA PRO A 413 -33.62 5.14 19.41
C PRO A 413 -34.57 4.37 18.49
N GLU A 414 -35.35 5.05 17.65
CA GLU A 414 -36.30 4.40 16.71
C GLU A 414 -35.56 3.64 15.60
N LEU A 415 -34.39 4.16 15.17
CA LEU A 415 -33.56 3.51 14.16
C LEU A 415 -32.84 2.28 14.72
N ILE A 416 -32.20 2.41 15.88
CA ILE A 416 -31.36 1.32 16.43
C ILE A 416 -32.20 0.20 17.05
N HIS A 417 -33.34 0.52 17.67
CA HIS A 417 -34.23 -0.49 18.28
C HIS A 417 -35.30 -1.01 17.31
N GLY A 418 -35.45 -0.39 16.13
CA GLY A 418 -36.43 -0.83 15.13
C GLY A 418 -36.23 -2.29 14.72
N SER A 419 -37.32 -3.02 14.50
CA SER A 419 -37.30 -4.43 14.08
C SER A 419 -36.61 -4.66 12.73
N ASN A 420 -36.47 -3.60 11.93
CA ASN A 420 -35.86 -3.64 10.60
C ASN A 420 -34.35 -3.39 10.60
N PHE A 421 -33.75 -2.99 11.74
CA PHE A 421 -32.31 -2.84 11.83
C PHE A 421 -31.64 -4.22 11.94
N GLN A 422 -31.05 -4.69 10.86
CA GLN A 422 -30.20 -5.88 10.86
C GLN A 422 -28.76 -5.40 10.65
N PRO A 423 -27.88 -5.59 11.65
CA PRO A 423 -26.47 -5.24 11.48
C PRO A 423 -25.86 -6.05 10.32
N THR A 424 -24.99 -5.42 9.55
CA THR A 424 -24.28 -6.10 8.45
C THR A 424 -23.35 -7.18 9.01
N VAL A 425 -23.32 -8.39 8.43
CA VAL A 425 -22.48 -9.50 8.89
C VAL A 425 -21.27 -9.68 7.97
N ALA A 426 -20.10 -9.91 8.59
CA ALA A 426 -18.82 -10.14 7.92
C ALA A 426 -18.88 -11.30 6.91
N GLY A 427 -18.73 -10.96 5.63
CA GLY A 427 -18.57 -11.91 4.52
C GLY A 427 -19.86 -12.31 3.79
N GLU A 428 -21.03 -11.75 4.11
CA GLU A 428 -22.27 -12.04 3.36
C GLU A 428 -22.33 -11.35 1.98
N GLU A 429 -21.58 -10.25 1.77
CA GLU A 429 -21.56 -9.51 0.49
C GLU A 429 -20.82 -10.25 -0.65
N GLU A 430 -20.06 -11.32 -0.38
CA GLU A 430 -19.26 -12.04 -1.39
C GLU A 430 -20.00 -13.19 -2.11
N ASN A 431 -21.28 -13.45 -1.82
CA ASN A 431 -22.09 -14.37 -2.63
C ASN A 431 -22.78 -13.68 -3.84
N LEU A 432 -22.41 -12.45 -4.18
CA LEU A 432 -22.98 -11.69 -5.31
C LEU A 432 -22.23 -11.86 -6.64
N ASP A 433 -21.37 -12.88 -6.77
CA ASP A 433 -20.62 -13.16 -8.01
C ASP A 433 -21.44 -13.86 -9.12
N ASP A 434 -22.76 -14.03 -8.94
CA ASP A 434 -23.65 -14.65 -9.94
C ASP A 434 -24.56 -13.65 -10.70
N ASP A 435 -24.49 -12.34 -10.45
CA ASP A 435 -25.40 -11.35 -11.08
C ASP A 435 -24.74 -10.08 -11.65
N VAL A 436 -23.51 -10.19 -12.16
CA VAL A 436 -22.98 -9.22 -13.16
C VAL A 436 -23.28 -9.76 -14.56
N ALA A 437 -24.57 -9.93 -14.85
CA ALA A 437 -25.03 -10.03 -16.23
C ALA A 437 -24.94 -8.62 -16.87
N GLU A 438 -24.20 -8.56 -17.97
CA GLU A 438 -24.27 -7.57 -19.06
C GLU A 438 -25.05 -6.28 -18.79
N PHE A 439 -24.35 -5.18 -18.55
CA PHE A 439 -24.82 -3.87 -19.00
C PHE A 439 -23.84 -3.30 -20.02
N SER A 440 -24.16 -3.57 -21.28
CA SER A 440 -23.68 -2.82 -22.43
C SER A 440 -24.53 -1.57 -22.59
N LEU A 441 -23.88 -0.41 -22.69
CA LEU A 441 -24.32 0.74 -23.47
C LEU A 441 -23.11 1.45 -24.06
#